data_AF-A0A6L7VUP5-F1
#
_entry.id   AF-A0A6L7VUP5-F1
#
_cell.length_a   1.000
_cell.length_b   1.000
_cell.length_c   1.000
_cell.angle_alpha   90.00
_cell.angle_beta   90.00
_cell.angle_gamma   90.00
#
_symmetry.space_group_name_H-M   'P 1'
#
loop_
_entity.id
_entity.type
_entity.pdbx_description
1 polymer ?
#
loop_
_entity_poly.entity_id
_entity_poly.type
_entity_poly.pdbx_seq_one_letter_code
_entity_poly.pdbx_strand_id
1 'polypeptide(L)'
;MPEYCVNKNLDSQGKNHEVHRLDQHRRKDGTFGYCRWLPKKENQVELGWHLGCAQAVQKSKREHFANSDGCFHCSEECHEG
;
A
#
# COMPACT_ATOMS: atom_id res chain seq x y z
N MET A 1 14.84 1.63 -3.77
CA MET A 1 13.47 1.15 -4.05
C MET A 1 12.78 0.95 -2.73
N PRO A 2 11.52 1.35 -2.56
CA PRO A 2 10.70 1.00 -1.41
C PRO A 2 10.24 -0.45 -1.38
N GLU A 3 10.05 -0.99 -0.19
CA GLU A 3 9.40 -2.27 0.03
C GLU A 3 7.89 -2.04 0.23
N TYR A 4 7.07 -2.94 -0.32
CA TYR A 4 5.62 -2.83 -0.27
C TYR A 4 4.95 -4.08 0.31
N CYS A 5 3.78 -3.86 0.90
CA CYS A 5 2.83 -4.92 1.23
C CYS A 5 1.42 -4.54 0.79
N VAL A 6 0.55 -5.54 0.64
CA VAL A 6 -0.90 -5.34 0.53
C VAL A 6 -1.59 -5.79 1.82
N ASN A 7 -2.63 -5.07 2.22
CA ASN A 7 -3.50 -5.44 3.33
C ASN A 7 -4.47 -6.58 2.93
N LYS A 8 -4.51 -7.66 3.71
CA LYS A 8 -5.51 -8.74 3.54
C LYS A 8 -6.93 -8.28 3.86
N ASN A 9 -7.08 -7.24 4.67
CA ASN A 9 -8.39 -6.66 4.93
C ASN A 9 -8.70 -5.60 3.87
N LEU A 10 -10.00 -5.47 3.58
CA LEU A 10 -10.53 -4.38 2.78
C LEU A 10 -10.36 -3.05 3.52
N ASP A 11 -10.38 -1.95 2.76
CA ASP A 11 -10.44 -0.59 3.27
C ASP A 11 -11.69 -0.35 4.15
N SER A 12 -11.79 0.85 4.73
CA SER A 12 -12.92 1.23 5.58
C SER A 12 -14.28 1.29 4.85
N GLN A 13 -14.27 1.29 3.51
CA GLN A 13 -15.48 1.22 2.68
C GLN A 13 -15.83 -0.22 2.27
N GLY A 14 -14.98 -1.20 2.59
CA GLY A 14 -15.15 -2.59 2.21
C GLY A 14 -14.94 -2.85 0.71
N LYS A 15 -14.12 -2.04 0.03
CA LYS A 15 -13.95 -2.10 -1.43
C LYS A 15 -12.61 -2.64 -1.88
N ASN A 16 -11.51 -2.05 -1.41
CA ASN A 16 -10.17 -2.30 -1.97
C ASN A 16 -9.20 -2.87 -0.94
N HIS A 17 -8.24 -3.66 -1.41
CA HIS A 17 -7.08 -4.07 -0.61
C HIS A 17 -5.95 -3.05 -0.79
N GLU A 18 -5.67 -2.26 0.25
CA GLU A 18 -4.70 -1.17 0.14
C GLU A 18 -3.24 -1.65 0.11
N VAL A 19 -2.45 -1.09 -0.80
CA VAL A 19 -1.01 -1.30 -0.96
C VAL A 19 -0.23 -0.19 -0.24
N HIS A 20 0.62 -0.59 0.70
CA HIS A 20 1.38 0.31 1.56
C HIS A 20 2.89 0.21 1.30
N ARG A 21 3.58 1.35 1.43
CA ARG A 21 5.05 1.39 1.61
C ARG A 21 5.41 1.00 3.04
N LEU A 22 6.42 0.14 3.18
CA LEU A 22 6.96 -0.32 4.47
C LEU A 22 8.11 0.56 4.99
N ASP A 23 8.72 1.38 4.14
CA ASP A 23 9.77 2.33 4.50
C ASP A 23 9.18 3.72 4.86
N GLN A 24 10.06 4.61 5.34
CA GLN A 24 9.68 6.00 5.59
C GLN A 24 9.34 6.69 4.26
N HIS A 25 8.29 7.51 4.28
CA HIS A 25 7.89 8.35 3.16
C HIS A 25 7.66 9.78 3.66
N ARG A 26 7.65 10.73 2.72
CA ARG A 26 7.18 12.08 3.01
C ARG A 26 5.68 12.02 3.26
N ARG A 27 5.24 12.48 4.42
CA ARG A 27 3.83 12.59 4.81
C ARG A 27 3.25 13.92 4.32
N LYS A 28 1.93 14.03 4.35
CA LYS A 28 1.19 15.24 3.94
C LYS A 28 1.51 16.49 4.76
N ASP A 29 1.93 16.31 6.02
CA ASP A 29 2.38 17.40 6.90
C ASP A 29 3.82 17.87 6.62
N GLY A 30 4.48 17.30 5.60
CA GLY A 30 5.85 17.63 5.21
C GLY A 30 6.92 16.88 5.99
N THR A 31 6.56 16.10 7.02
CA THR A 31 7.51 15.28 7.79
C THR A 31 7.82 13.96 7.10
N PHE A 32 8.93 13.32 7.47
CA PHE A 32 9.25 11.94 7.07
C PHE A 32 8.84 10.96 8.16
N GLY A 33 8.27 9.82 7.75
CA GLY A 33 7.99 8.71 8.65
C GLY A 33 7.23 7.58 7.98
N TYR A 34 6.97 6.50 8.72
CA TYR A 34 6.20 5.37 8.23
C TYR A 34 4.72 5.71 8.04
N CYS A 35 3.99 4.90 7.26
CA CYS A 35 2.54 5.01 7.17
C CYS A 35 1.91 4.74 8.55
N ARG A 36 1.08 5.65 9.05
CA ARG A 36 0.37 5.48 10.33
C ARG A 36 -0.76 4.45 10.26
N TRP A 37 -1.17 4.09 9.04
CA TRP A 37 -2.25 3.15 8.75
C TRP A 37 -1.72 1.84 8.19
N LEU A 38 -0.50 1.47 8.56
CA LEU A 38 0.05 0.18 8.18
C LEU A 38 -0.86 -0.93 8.71
N PRO A 39 -1.22 -1.95 7.91
CA PRO A 39 -1.93 -3.12 8.43
C PRO A 39 -1.10 -3.83 9.49
N LYS A 40 -1.77 -4.55 10.39
CA LYS A 40 -1.07 -5.45 11.33
C LYS A 40 -0.26 -6.49 10.56
N LYS A 41 0.83 -6.98 11.15
CA LYS A 41 1.77 -7.89 10.47
C LYS A 41 1.09 -9.16 9.95
N GLU A 42 0.12 -9.71 10.68
CA GLU A 42 -0.67 -10.86 10.26
C GLU A 42 -1.54 -10.59 9.00
N ASN A 43 -1.86 -9.33 8.74
CA ASN A 43 -2.66 -8.88 7.60
C ASN A 43 -1.80 -8.34 6.45
N GLN A 44 -0.46 -8.39 6.57
CA GLN A 44 0.44 -8.01 5.48
C GLN A 44 0.67 -9.22 4.56
N VAL A 45 0.58 -8.98 3.25
CA VAL A 45 1.18 -9.85 2.23
C VAL A 45 2.32 -9.07 1.59
N GLU A 46 3.53 -9.60 1.69
CA GLU A 46 4.73 -8.93 1.16
C GLU A 46 4.73 -8.95 -0.37
N LEU A 47 4.82 -7.77 -0.97
CA LEU A 47 4.96 -7.59 -2.41
C LEU A 47 6.43 -7.47 -2.81
N GLY A 48 7.33 -7.22 -1.85
CA GLY A 48 8.76 -7.01 -2.06
C GLY A 48 9.10 -5.59 -2.49
N TRP A 49 10.27 -5.43 -3.12
CA TRP A 49 10.82 -4.14 -3.54
C TRP A 49 10.29 -3.71 -4.91
N HIS A 50 9.81 -2.47 -5.01
CA HIS A 50 9.31 -1.88 -6.27
C HIS A 50 9.82 -0.45 -6.45
N LEU A 51 9.86 0.05 -7.69
CA LEU A 51 10.28 1.43 -7.95
C LEU A 51 9.26 2.46 -7.44
N GLY A 52 7.98 2.09 -7.40
CA GLY A 52 6.87 2.92 -6.93
C GLY A 52 5.60 2.09 -6.75
N CYS A 53 4.52 2.69 -6.24
CA CYS A 53 3.33 1.93 -5.91
C CYS A 53 2.63 1.33 -7.13
N ALA A 54 2.81 1.89 -8.34
CA ALA A 54 2.12 1.40 -9.53
C ALA A 54 2.52 -0.05 -9.86
N GLN A 55 3.82 -0.37 -9.71
CA GLN A 55 4.34 -1.73 -9.89
C GLN A 55 3.85 -2.66 -8.76
N ALA A 56 3.84 -2.17 -7.51
CA ALA A 56 3.36 -2.94 -6.37
C ALA A 56 1.85 -3.26 -6.48
N VAL A 57 1.02 -2.29 -6.86
CA VAL A 57 -0.42 -2.48 -7.11
C VAL A 57 -0.64 -3.46 -8.25
N GLN A 58 0.08 -3.33 -9.37
CA GLN A 58 -0.03 -4.29 -10.46
C GLN A 58 0.35 -5.72 -10.03
N LYS A 59 1.42 -5.89 -9.26
CA LYS A 59 1.78 -7.19 -8.70
C LYS A 59 0.68 -7.74 -7.80
N SER A 60 0.16 -6.92 -6.89
CA SER A 60 -0.93 -7.30 -5.98
C SER A 60 -2.21 -7.72 -6.73
N LYS A 61 -2.59 -6.96 -7.77
CA LYS A 61 -3.73 -7.30 -8.65
C LYS A 61 -3.56 -8.64 -9.37
N ARG A 62 -2.32 -9.01 -9.72
CA ARG A 62 -2.02 -10.26 -10.43
C ARG A 62 -1.91 -11.46 -9.51
N GLU A 63 -1.31 -11.30 -8.33
CA GLU A 63 -0.90 -12.42 -7.47
C GLU A 63 -1.81 -12.63 -6.25
N HIS A 64 -2.57 -11.63 -5.81
CA HIS A 64 -3.31 -11.68 -4.55
C HIS A 64 -4.76 -11.22 -4.65
N PHE A 65 -4.99 -9.93 -4.94
CA PHE A 65 -6.33 -9.32 -4.87
C PHE A 65 -6.59 -8.42 -6.07
N ALA A 66 -7.53 -8.80 -6.95
CA ALA A 66 -7.82 -8.07 -8.20
C ALA A 66 -8.26 -6.60 -7.97
N ASN A 67 -8.89 -6.33 -6.82
CA ASN A 67 -9.31 -5.02 -6.32
C ASN A 67 -8.25 -4.35 -5.43
N SER A 68 -6.96 -4.59 -5.68
CA SER A 68 -5.90 -3.86 -4.96
C SER A 68 -5.86 -2.39 -5.39
N ASP A 69 -5.64 -1.49 -4.43
CA ASP A 69 -5.50 -0.05 -4.69
C ASP A 69 -4.34 0.53 -3.86
N GLY A 70 -3.87 1.74 -4.17
CA GLY A 70 -2.87 2.43 -3.34
C GLY A 70 -3.46 2.91 -2.02
N CYS A 71 -2.71 2.81 -0.91
CA CYS A 71 -3.09 3.50 0.32
C CYS A 71 -3.04 5.02 0.14
N PHE A 72 -4.14 5.72 0.46
CA PHE A 72 -4.27 7.18 0.36
C PHE A 72 -3.17 8.00 1.07
N HIS A 73 -2.49 7.41 2.06
CA HIS A 73 -1.51 8.11 2.89
C HIS A 73 -0.06 7.91 2.48
N CYS A 74 0.30 6.76 1.91
CA CYS A 74 1.70 6.39 1.61
C CYS A 74 1.92 5.94 0.16
N SER A 75 0.85 5.80 -0.62
CA SER A 75 0.83 5.39 -2.02
C SER A 75 -0.23 6.22 -2.77
N GLU A 76 -0.35 7.52 -2.46
CA GLU A 76 -1.44 8.39 -2.94
C GLU A 76 -1.49 8.51 -4.47
N GLU A 77 -0.32 8.46 -5.11
CA GLU A 77 -0.14 8.48 -6.56
C GLU A 77 -0.78 7.27 -7.28
N CYS A 78 -1.15 6.23 -6.52
CA CYS A 78 -1.84 5.04 -7.01
C CYS A 78 -3.18 4.79 -6.32
N HIS A 79 -3.73 5.76 -5.60
CA HIS A 79 -5.04 5.64 -4.97
C HIS A 79 -6.13 6.17 -5.91
N GLU A 80 -6.96 5.29 -6.45
CA GLU A 80 -7.94 5.64 -7.49
C GLU A 80 -9.39 5.80 -6.98
N GLY A 81 -9.72 5.32 -5.77
CA GLY A 81 -10.99 5.64 -5.06
C GLY A 81 -12.21 4.75 -5.37
#